data_AF-A0A352NNW0-F1
#
_entry.id   AF-A0A352NNW0-F1
#
_cell.length_a   1.000
_cell.length_b   1.000
_cell.length_c   1.000
_cell.angle_alpha   90.00
_cell.angle_beta   90.00
_cell.angle_gamma   90.00
#
_symmetry.space_group_name_H-M   'P 1'
#
loop_
_entity.id
_entity.type
_entity.pdbx_description
1 polymer ?
#
loop_
_entity_poly.entity_id
_entity_poly.type
_entity_poly.pdbx_seq_one_letter_code
_entity_poly.pdbx_strand_id
1 'polypeptide(L)'
;MMKDFDAFWAEQSQEKIPFKIFGQTEYLPPSLPAVMVLKMVRMQKEYGKDDLPQAELFELAASVFGEGKLDEWCAKGLAVDQLTDLFDWAMEQYNPGNPEAPK
;
A
#
# COMPACT_ATOMS: atom_id res chain seq x y z
N MET A 1 20.16 28.91 -9.58
CA MET A 1 20.04 27.69 -10.40
C MET A 1 18.77 26.97 -9.94
N MET A 2 17.89 26.56 -10.86
CA MET A 2 16.61 25.89 -10.54
C MET A 2 16.82 24.38 -10.58
N LYS A 3 16.30 23.65 -9.59
CA LYS A 3 16.27 22.18 -9.62
C LYS A 3 14.94 21.72 -10.21
N ASP A 4 15.01 20.98 -11.31
CA ASP A 4 13.86 20.34 -11.94
C ASP A 4 13.73 18.91 -11.38
N PHE A 5 12.64 18.65 -10.65
CA PHE A 5 12.40 17.34 -10.05
C PHE A 5 11.75 16.36 -11.04
N ASP A 6 11.00 16.86 -12.03
CA ASP A 6 10.34 16.02 -13.03
C ASP A 6 11.42 15.32 -13.89
N ALA A 7 12.43 16.08 -14.31
CA ALA A 7 13.61 15.55 -15.00
C ALA A 7 14.40 14.58 -14.10
N PHE A 8 14.57 14.90 -12.82
CA PHE A 8 15.33 14.08 -11.86
C PHE A 8 14.65 12.72 -11.56
N TRP A 9 13.32 12.65 -11.59
CA TRP A 9 12.58 11.40 -11.36
C TRP A 9 12.39 10.58 -12.62
N ALA A 10 12.30 11.21 -13.81
CA ALA A 10 12.19 10.50 -15.09
C ALA A 10 13.36 9.53 -15.34
N GLU A 11 14.53 9.80 -14.78
CA GLU A 11 15.73 8.96 -14.90
C GLU A 11 15.80 7.82 -13.86
N GLN A 12 14.93 7.82 -12.84
CA GLN A 12 14.93 6.81 -11.80
C GLN A 12 14.08 5.59 -12.19
N SER A 13 14.76 4.54 -12.69
CA SER A 13 14.18 3.19 -12.74
C SER A 13 14.17 2.61 -11.32
N GLN A 14 12.99 2.26 -10.83
CA GLN A 14 12.84 1.49 -9.60
C GLN A 14 12.22 0.13 -9.89
N GLU A 15 12.84 -0.92 -9.35
CA GLU A 15 12.37 -2.29 -9.52
C GLU A 15 11.06 -2.49 -8.76
N LYS A 16 10.07 -3.06 -9.44
CA LYS A 16 8.79 -3.40 -8.83
C LYS A 16 8.91 -4.75 -8.12
N ILE A 17 8.25 -4.89 -6.98
CA ILE A 17 8.25 -6.13 -6.20
C ILE A 17 7.06 -7.00 -6.66
N PRO A 18 7.31 -8.17 -7.27
CA PRO A 18 6.25 -9.02 -7.77
C PRO A 18 5.61 -9.84 -6.64
N PHE A 19 4.31 -10.08 -6.73
CA PHE A 19 3.57 -11.04 -5.88
C PHE A 19 2.53 -11.79 -6.71
N LYS A 20 2.01 -12.89 -6.15
CA LYS A 20 0.97 -13.69 -6.81
C LYS A 20 -0.32 -13.68 -6.00
N ILE A 21 -1.43 -13.41 -6.68
CA ILE A 21 -2.78 -13.46 -6.10
C ILE A 21 -3.77 -13.93 -7.16
N PHE A 22 -4.70 -14.81 -6.80
CA PHE A 22 -5.67 -15.42 -7.73
C PHE A 22 -5.06 -15.96 -9.04
N GLY A 23 -3.85 -16.53 -8.97
CA GLY A 23 -3.13 -17.08 -10.13
C GLY A 23 -2.51 -16.04 -11.07
N GLN A 24 -2.59 -14.75 -10.75
CA GLN A 24 -2.00 -13.66 -11.53
C GLN A 24 -0.76 -13.10 -10.81
N THR A 25 0.23 -12.69 -11.60
CA THR A 25 1.38 -11.93 -11.08
C THR A 25 1.02 -10.45 -11.07
N GLU A 26 1.07 -9.84 -9.89
CA GLU A 26 0.84 -8.43 -9.65
C GLU A 26 2.13 -7.79 -9.12
N TYR A 27 2.16 -6.46 -9.06
CA TYR A 27 3.36 -5.73 -8.70
C TYR A 27 3.03 -4.63 -7.71
N LEU A 28 3.79 -4.60 -6.62
CA LEU A 28 3.82 -3.45 -5.74
C LEU A 28 4.37 -2.23 -6.48
N PRO A 29 3.86 -1.02 -6.22
CA PRO A 29 4.52 0.18 -6.68
C PRO A 29 5.96 0.21 -6.13
N PRO A 30 6.92 0.76 -6.88
CA PRO A 30 8.32 0.70 -6.49
C PRO A 30 8.65 1.49 -5.21
N SER A 31 7.77 2.42 -4.84
CA SER A 31 7.82 3.18 -3.60
C SER A 31 6.40 3.36 -3.05
N LEU A 32 6.29 3.55 -1.74
CA LEU A 32 5.01 3.74 -1.08
C LEU A 32 4.35 5.05 -1.60
N PRO A 33 3.12 5.00 -2.11
CA PRO A 33 2.45 6.20 -2.60
C PRO A 33 2.26 7.24 -1.51
N ALA A 34 2.65 8.50 -1.75
CA ALA A 34 2.56 9.57 -0.74
C ALA A 34 1.12 9.82 -0.25
N VAL A 35 0.12 9.52 -1.09
CA VAL A 35 -1.30 9.60 -0.72
C VAL A 35 -1.65 8.64 0.42
N MET A 36 -0.99 7.48 0.51
CA MET A 36 -1.17 6.51 1.59
C MET A 36 -0.74 7.11 2.93
N VAL A 37 0.46 7.72 2.96
CA VAL A 37 0.99 8.39 4.16
C VAL A 37 0.07 9.54 4.58
N LEU A 38 -0.43 10.32 3.62
CA LEU A 38 -1.37 11.41 3.89
C LEU A 38 -2.69 10.89 4.48
N LYS A 39 -3.23 9.77 3.97
CA LYS A 39 -4.42 9.11 4.53
C LYS A 39 -4.15 8.67 5.97
N MET A 40 -3.06 7.93 6.23
CA MET A 40 -2.69 7.51 7.60
C MET A 40 -2.62 8.67 8.59
N VAL A 41 -1.98 9.80 8.22
CA VAL A 41 -1.89 10.98 9.09
C VAL A 41 -3.26 11.58 9.39
N ARG A 42 -4.16 11.61 8.40
CA ARG A 42 -5.55 12.09 8.60
C ARG A 42 -6.33 11.16 9.52
N MET A 43 -6.19 9.86 9.32
CA MET A 43 -6.90 8.84 10.11
C MET A 43 -6.42 8.84 11.56
N GLN A 44 -5.11 8.98 11.80
CA GLN A 44 -4.57 9.14 13.16
C GLN A 44 -5.13 10.37 13.87
N LYS A 45 -5.41 11.45 13.13
CA LYS A 45 -6.03 12.65 13.70
C LYS A 45 -7.51 12.45 14.01
N GLU A 46 -8.20 11.63 13.23
CA GLU A 46 -9.64 11.41 13.33
C GLU A 46 -10.01 10.34 14.36
N TYR A 47 -9.30 9.21 14.36
CA TYR A 47 -9.62 8.02 15.15
C TYR A 47 -8.61 7.71 16.27
N GLY A 48 -7.43 8.36 16.26
CA GLY A 48 -6.32 8.01 17.15
C GLY A 48 -5.40 6.94 16.55
N LYS A 49 -4.39 6.50 17.31
CA LYS A 49 -3.34 5.59 16.81
C LYS A 49 -3.76 4.13 16.69
N ASP A 50 -4.70 3.67 17.54
CA ASP A 50 -4.90 2.24 17.79
C ASP A 50 -6.23 1.68 17.26
N ASP A 51 -7.13 2.53 16.75
CA ASP A 51 -8.43 2.12 16.19
C ASP A 51 -8.50 2.51 14.71
N LEU A 52 -8.03 1.62 13.82
CA LEU A 52 -8.20 1.78 12.38
C LEU A 52 -9.43 0.96 11.94
N PRO A 53 -10.55 1.60 11.56
CA PRO A 53 -11.73 0.88 11.07
C PRO A 53 -11.41 -0.02 9.87
N GLN A 54 -12.20 -1.07 9.64
CA GLN A 54 -12.01 -1.92 8.44
C GLN A 54 -12.17 -1.13 7.14
N ALA A 55 -13.13 -0.20 7.08
CA ALA A 55 -13.34 0.67 5.90
C ALA A 55 -12.06 1.45 5.53
N GLU A 56 -11.31 1.86 6.55
CA GLU A 56 -10.07 2.59 6.45
C GLU A 56 -8.91 1.72 5.94
N LEU A 57 -8.88 0.42 6.27
CA LEU A 57 -7.92 -0.54 5.69
C LEU A 57 -8.12 -0.67 4.17
N PHE A 58 -9.36 -0.73 3.70
CA PHE A 58 -9.66 -0.80 2.27
C PHE A 58 -9.16 0.46 1.54
N GLU A 59 -9.35 1.64 2.12
CA GLU A 59 -8.87 2.91 1.56
C GLU A 59 -7.33 2.99 1.48
N LEU A 60 -6.64 2.44 2.48
CA LEU A 60 -5.18 2.34 2.47
C LEU A 60 -4.70 1.30 1.45
N ALA A 61 -5.31 0.11 1.42
CA ALA A 61 -4.96 -0.93 0.46
C ALA A 61 -5.20 -0.47 -0.99
N ALA A 62 -6.32 0.18 -1.26
CA ALA A 62 -6.64 0.76 -2.56
C ALA A 62 -5.59 1.80 -2.99
N SER A 63 -5.01 2.54 -2.05
CA SER A 63 -3.96 3.52 -2.35
C SER A 63 -2.62 2.88 -2.76
N VAL A 64 -2.38 1.63 -2.38
CA VAL A 64 -1.15 0.88 -2.68
C VAL A 64 -1.32 0.00 -3.91
N PHE A 65 -2.42 -0.76 -3.97
CA PHE A 65 -2.67 -1.75 -5.02
C PHE A 65 -3.49 -1.21 -6.20
N GLY A 66 -4.19 -0.09 -5.99
CA GLY A 66 -5.14 0.49 -6.93
C GLY A 66 -6.58 0.01 -6.68
N GLU A 67 -7.53 0.96 -6.68
CA GLU A 67 -8.97 0.71 -6.43
C GLU A 67 -9.53 -0.41 -7.32
N GLY A 68 -9.30 -0.34 -8.64
CA GLY A 68 -9.81 -1.34 -9.57
C GLY A 68 -9.28 -2.76 -9.32
N LYS A 69 -8.04 -2.90 -8.82
CA LYS A 69 -7.47 -4.21 -8.48
C LYS A 69 -8.09 -4.78 -7.22
N LEU A 70 -8.32 -3.93 -6.22
CA LEU A 70 -8.96 -4.33 -4.99
C LEU A 70 -10.38 -4.84 -5.26
N ASP A 71 -11.15 -4.14 -6.08
CA ASP A 71 -12.50 -4.54 -6.51
C ASP A 71 -12.48 -5.88 -7.26
N GLU A 72 -11.54 -6.05 -8.20
CA GLU A 72 -11.34 -7.30 -8.94
C GLU A 72 -11.05 -8.48 -7.99
N TRP A 73 -10.22 -8.27 -6.97
CA TRP A 73 -9.87 -9.30 -5.99
C TRP A 73 -11.04 -9.62 -5.06
N CYS A 74 -11.78 -8.60 -4.60
CA CYS A 74 -13.00 -8.78 -3.83
C CYS A 74 -14.03 -9.61 -4.60
N ALA A 75 -14.23 -9.32 -5.89
CA ALA A 75 -15.12 -10.09 -6.77
C ALA A 75 -14.68 -11.56 -6.96
N LYS A 76 -13.38 -11.85 -6.80
CA LYS A 76 -12.82 -13.21 -6.81
C LYS A 76 -12.85 -13.91 -5.45
N GLY A 77 -13.36 -13.24 -4.41
CA GLY A 77 -13.51 -13.79 -3.07
C GLY A 77 -12.37 -13.49 -2.11
N LEU A 78 -11.65 -12.38 -2.29
CA LEU A 78 -10.68 -11.90 -1.29
C LEU A 78 -11.39 -11.63 0.03
N ALA A 79 -11.00 -12.35 1.08
CA ALA A 79 -11.51 -12.14 2.44
C ALA A 79 -10.79 -10.97 3.12
N VAL A 80 -11.42 -10.39 4.15
CA VAL A 80 -10.84 -9.28 4.93
C VAL A 80 -9.49 -9.69 5.54
N ASP A 81 -9.41 -10.88 6.16
CA ASP A 81 -8.16 -11.36 6.77
C ASP A 81 -7.04 -11.53 5.74
N GLN A 82 -7.37 -11.99 4.53
CA GLN A 82 -6.40 -12.12 3.43
C GLN A 82 -5.93 -10.77 2.91
N LEU A 83 -6.81 -9.76 2.92
CA LEU A 83 -6.45 -8.39 2.59
C LEU A 83 -5.48 -7.81 3.64
N THR A 84 -5.74 -8.05 4.92
CA THR A 84 -4.84 -7.67 6.02
C THR A 84 -3.47 -8.30 5.83
N ASP A 85 -3.41 -9.63 5.65
CA ASP A 85 -2.15 -10.36 5.42
C ASP A 85 -1.35 -9.79 4.24
N LEU A 86 -2.04 -9.52 3.12
CA LEU A 86 -1.43 -8.96 1.91
C LEU A 86 -0.91 -7.53 2.15
N PHE A 87 -1.69 -6.71 2.84
CA PHE A 87 -1.35 -5.32 3.12
C PHE A 87 -0.16 -5.24 4.07
N ASP A 88 -0.14 -6.03 5.13
CA ASP A 88 0.96 -6.10 6.09
C ASP A 88 2.25 -6.55 5.41
N TRP A 89 2.20 -7.63 4.63
CA TRP A 89 3.33 -8.08 3.81
C TRP A 89 3.83 -6.97 2.87
N ALA A 90 2.93 -6.23 2.22
CA ALA A 90 3.31 -5.13 1.34
C ALA A 90 4.03 -4.01 2.11
N MET A 91 3.56 -3.67 3.32
CA MET A 91 4.20 -2.67 4.17
C MET A 91 5.61 -3.08 4.61
N GLU A 92 5.82 -4.37 4.91
CA GLU A 92 7.16 -4.91 5.22
C GLU A 92 8.14 -4.71 4.07
N GLN A 93 7.67 -4.79 2.82
CA GLN A 93 8.53 -4.58 1.65
C GLN A 93 9.03 -3.13 1.53
N TYR A 94 8.24 -2.16 2.01
CA TYR A 94 8.60 -0.74 1.97
C TYR A 94 9.41 -0.28 3.18
N ASN A 95 9.38 -1.03 4.27
CA ASN A 95 10.12 -0.71 5.48
C ASN A 95 10.79 -1.97 6.05
N PRO A 96 11.84 -2.50 5.38
CA PRO A 96 12.58 -3.64 5.86
C PRO A 96 13.31 -3.28 7.16
N GLY A 97 12.63 -3.46 8.29
CA GLY A 97 13.15 -3.16 9.63
C GLY A 97 12.20 -2.49 10.61
N ASN A 98 10.89 -2.35 10.35
CA ASN A 98 9.96 -1.83 11.36
C ASN A 98 9.67 -2.89 12.46
N PRO A 99 10.10 -2.72 13.71
CA PRO A 99 9.91 -3.70 14.77
C PRO A 99 8.51 -3.68 15.42
N GLU A 100 7.57 -2.89 14.89
CA GLU A 100 6.19 -2.73 15.40
C GLU A 100 5.11 -3.42 14.54
N ALA A 101 5.48 -4.36 13.66
CA ALA A 101 4.48 -5.29 13.13
C ALA A 101 3.96 -6.16 14.29
N PRO A 102 2.64 -6.28 14.50
CA PRO A 102 2.11 -7.17 15.54
C PRO A 102 2.56 -8.61 15.22
N LYS A 103 3.17 -9.25 16.21
CA LYS A 103 3.57 -10.67 16.16
C LYS A 103 2.36 -11.60 16.19
#